data_AF-A0A2V8BA40-F1
#
_entry.id   AF-A0A2V8BA40-F1
#
_cell.length_a   1.000
_cell.length_b   1.000
_cell.length_c   1.000
_cell.angle_alpha   90.00
_cell.angle_beta   90.00
_cell.angle_gamma   90.00
#
_symmetry.space_group_name_H-M   'P 1'
#
loop_
_entity.id
_entity.type
_entity.pdbx_description
1 polymer ?
#
loop_
_entity_poly.entity_id
_entity_poly.type
_entity_poly.pdbx_seq_one_letter_code
_entity_poly.pdbx_strand_id
1 'polypeptide(L)'
;MYFAHLRSVVFDGGLDIGPEIAALGQPARPHHVVPIGPAIVWAPAYLLVASGDWSGAAAGMWTRPAGVALGLGRWYIQAAFLSSWLAMAAGLVVLHFRLRREFGGAIALLTCALTLGATTLAWYVIYEPSMTHAVSFGVVAAALILTERWFVDRPPSWRHAVFLGMCFSLVMVVRPEDGVYLVFPLAALLFAPAFRGAPVRARLRLAGTTLIGAAPLILLQKMSWRDVGSVYADSACSAFNVVTSIAAV
;
A
#
# COMPACT_ATOMS: atom_id res chain seq x y z
N MET A 1 6.35 2.81 11.99
CA MET A 1 6.19 1.40 11.56
C MET A 1 6.06 1.28 10.04
N TYR A 2 4.98 1.75 9.39
CA TYR A 2 4.81 1.59 7.94
C TYR A 2 5.92 2.22 7.07
N PHE A 3 6.54 3.29 7.54
CA PHE A 3 7.67 3.95 6.87
C PHE A 3 9.00 3.18 7.01
N ALA A 4 9.09 2.18 7.89
CA ALA A 4 10.34 1.49 8.19
C ALA A 4 10.88 0.74 6.96
N HIS A 5 10.00 0.08 6.20
CA HIS A 5 10.36 -0.57 4.93
C HIS A 5 11.00 0.41 3.96
N LEU A 6 10.47 1.64 3.91
CA LEU A 6 10.97 2.66 2.99
C LEU A 6 12.35 3.18 3.41
N ARG A 7 12.56 3.38 4.72
CA ARG A 7 13.87 3.74 5.26
C ARG A 7 14.90 2.66 4.98
N SER A 8 14.59 1.40 5.34
CA SER A 8 15.48 0.26 5.17
C SER A 8 15.89 0.08 3.70
N VAL A 9 14.95 0.19 2.76
CA VAL A 9 15.27 0.10 1.32
C VAL A 9 16.18 1.24 0.87
N VAL A 10 15.89 2.47 1.28
CA VAL A 10 16.61 3.66 0.79
C VAL A 10 17.99 3.83 1.41
N PHE A 11 18.15 3.50 2.70
CA PHE A 11 19.38 3.80 3.44
C PHE A 11 20.21 2.56 3.76
N ASP A 12 19.58 1.39 3.93
CA ASP A 12 20.27 0.15 4.32
C ASP A 12 20.33 -0.87 3.16
N GLY A 13 19.59 -0.63 2.07
CA GLY A 13 19.59 -1.47 0.86
C GLY A 13 18.85 -2.80 1.02
N GLY A 14 17.94 -2.90 2.00
CA GLY A 14 17.23 -4.14 2.34
C GLY A 14 15.75 -3.93 2.69
N LEU A 15 15.08 -5.01 3.10
CA LEU A 15 13.68 -4.99 3.60
C LEU A 15 13.59 -5.31 5.09
N ASP A 16 14.73 -5.44 5.78
CA ASP A 16 14.79 -5.69 7.22
C ASP A 16 14.41 -4.42 7.98
N ILE A 17 13.34 -4.51 8.78
CA ILE A 17 12.85 -3.41 9.63
C ILE A 17 13.10 -3.63 11.13
N GLY A 18 13.89 -4.66 11.47
CA GLY A 18 14.27 -4.98 12.84
C GLY A 18 14.91 -3.80 13.59
N PRO A 19 15.88 -3.07 12.99
CA PRO A 19 16.50 -1.91 13.63
C PRO A 19 15.50 -0.81 14.00
N GLU A 20 14.51 -0.54 13.14
CA GLU A 20 13.45 0.44 13.40
C GLU A 20 12.49 -0.02 14.49
N ILE A 21 12.13 -1.30 14.50
CA ILE A 21 11.29 -1.88 15.56
C ILE A 21 11.98 -1.73 16.92
N ALA A 22 13.27 -2.07 16.99
CA ALA A 22 14.08 -1.94 18.20
C ALA A 22 14.21 -0.47 18.63
N ALA A 23 14.51 0.44 17.70
CA ALA A 23 14.65 1.87 17.98
C ALA A 23 13.34 2.53 18.47
N LEU A 24 12.19 2.04 18.00
CA LEU A 24 10.87 2.54 18.40
C LEU A 24 10.31 1.85 19.66
N GLY A 25 11.08 0.93 20.28
CA GLY A 25 10.64 0.15 21.43
C GLY A 25 9.35 -0.64 21.16
N GLN A 26 9.11 -1.01 19.90
CA GLN A 26 7.90 -1.73 19.53
C GLN A 26 8.07 -3.20 19.91
N PRO A 27 7.07 -3.82 20.55
CA PRO A 27 7.15 -5.24 20.87
C PRO A 27 7.24 -6.05 19.58
N ALA A 28 7.97 -7.16 19.63
CA ALA A 28 8.02 -8.10 18.53
C ALA A 28 6.61 -8.65 18.26
N ARG A 29 6.00 -8.32 17.11
CA ARG A 29 4.63 -8.71 16.78
C ARG A 29 4.62 -9.70 15.60
N PRO A 30 4.59 -11.03 15.87
CA PRO A 30 4.60 -12.04 14.80
C PRO A 30 3.37 -11.98 13.88
N HIS A 31 2.25 -11.38 14.32
CA HIS A 31 0.99 -11.35 13.57
C HIS A 31 0.63 -9.98 12.98
N HIS A 32 1.43 -8.93 13.22
CA HIS A 32 1.19 -7.59 12.69
C HIS A 32 2.35 -7.15 11.80
N VAL A 33 2.73 -8.03 10.86
CA VAL A 33 3.74 -7.67 9.86
C VAL A 33 3.17 -6.55 9.00
N VAL A 34 3.87 -5.43 9.04
CA VAL A 34 3.55 -4.21 8.31
C VAL A 34 3.51 -4.52 6.80
N PRO A 35 2.34 -4.42 6.12
CA PRO A 35 2.28 -4.54 4.66
C PRO A 35 3.23 -3.56 3.97
N ILE A 36 3.81 -3.97 2.84
CA ILE A 36 4.77 -3.15 2.08
C ILE A 36 4.07 -2.14 1.16
N GLY A 37 2.79 -2.36 0.83
CA GLY A 37 2.05 -1.52 -0.10
C GLY A 37 2.01 -0.02 0.22
N PRO A 38 1.82 0.42 1.48
CA PRO A 38 1.86 1.85 1.80
C PRO A 38 3.22 2.46 1.47
N ALA A 39 4.32 1.73 1.71
CA ALA A 39 5.66 2.19 1.38
C ALA A 39 5.80 2.44 -0.14
N ILE A 40 5.23 1.58 -0.99
CA ILE A 40 5.22 1.78 -2.45
C ILE A 40 4.52 3.09 -2.83
N VAL A 41 3.37 3.37 -2.22
CA VAL A 41 2.60 4.60 -2.49
C VAL A 41 3.31 5.85 -1.96
N TRP A 42 4.02 5.73 -0.84
CA TRP A 42 4.75 6.85 -0.22
C TRP A 42 6.12 7.11 -0.84
N ALA A 43 6.68 6.13 -1.57
CA ALA A 43 8.01 6.20 -2.14
C ALA A 43 8.29 7.49 -2.93
N PRO A 44 7.41 8.00 -3.81
CA PRO A 44 7.73 9.19 -4.60
C PRO A 44 8.01 10.41 -3.74
N ALA A 45 7.14 10.74 -2.78
CA ALA A 45 7.33 11.91 -1.92
C ALA A 45 8.53 11.73 -0.97
N TYR A 46 8.73 10.51 -0.47
CA TYR A 46 9.85 10.21 0.42
C TYR A 46 11.20 10.33 -0.29
N LEU A 47 11.30 9.81 -1.53
CA LEU A 47 12.52 9.91 -2.34
C LEU A 47 12.84 11.35 -2.71
N LEU A 48 11.82 12.20 -2.92
CA LEU A 48 12.02 13.63 -3.09
C LEU A 48 12.64 14.27 -1.83
N VAL A 49 12.14 13.93 -0.65
CA VAL A 49 12.73 14.38 0.62
C VAL A 49 14.15 13.84 0.81
N ALA A 50 14.38 12.55 0.51
CA ALA A 50 15.71 11.93 0.60
C ALA A 50 16.72 12.64 -0.30
N SER A 51 16.31 12.96 -1.53
CA SER A 51 17.15 13.66 -2.50
C SER A 51 17.51 15.07 -2.01
N GLY A 52 16.55 15.80 -1.44
CA GLY A 52 16.78 17.12 -0.85
C GLY A 52 17.69 17.06 0.37
N ASP A 53 17.48 16.09 1.26
CA ASP A 53 18.30 15.87 2.46
C ASP A 53 19.76 15.54 2.11
N TRP A 54 19.98 14.63 1.15
CA TRP A 54 21.32 14.31 0.63
C TRP A 54 22.00 15.52 0.01
N SER A 55 21.27 16.29 -0.82
CA SER A 55 21.82 17.45 -1.50
C SER A 55 22.21 18.56 -0.52
N GLY A 56 21.36 18.87 0.46
CA GLY A 56 21.66 19.90 1.47
C GLY A 56 22.81 19.49 2.40
N ALA A 57 22.90 18.21 2.76
CA ALA A 57 24.03 17.70 3.52
C ALA A 57 25.34 17.76 2.73
N ALA A 58 25.31 17.40 1.44
CA ALA A 58 26.48 17.50 0.56
C ALA A 58 26.93 18.96 0.35
N ALA A 59 26.00 19.90 0.35
CA ALA A 59 26.28 21.33 0.30
C ALA A 59 26.71 21.95 1.66
N GLY A 60 26.80 21.14 2.73
CA GLY A 60 27.18 21.61 4.05
C GLY A 60 26.11 22.48 4.76
N MET A 61 24.86 22.45 4.30
CA MET A 61 23.77 23.25 4.88
C MET A 61 23.29 22.71 6.22
N TRP A 62 23.40 21.39 6.44
CA TRP A 62 23.08 20.72 7.69
C TRP A 62 23.80 19.38 7.81
N THR A 63 23.87 18.86 9.03
CA THR A 63 24.35 17.50 9.31
C THR A 63 23.18 16.51 9.32
N ARG A 64 23.45 15.26 8.94
CA ARG A 64 22.44 14.19 8.97
C ARG A 64 22.62 13.31 10.20
N PRO A 65 21.52 12.81 10.79
CA PRO A 65 21.59 11.77 11.80
C PRO A 65 22.29 10.52 11.26
N ALA A 66 22.96 9.77 12.12
CA ALA A 66 23.54 8.47 11.79
C ALA A 66 22.62 7.31 12.19
N GLY A 67 22.87 6.12 11.63
CA GLY A 67 22.17 4.89 11.97
C GLY A 67 20.66 4.96 11.68
N VAL A 68 19.86 4.37 12.57
CA VAL A 68 18.41 4.20 12.40
C VAL A 68 17.64 5.52 12.34
N ALA A 69 18.17 6.60 12.93
CA ALA A 69 17.51 7.91 12.90
C ALA A 69 17.50 8.55 11.50
N LEU A 70 18.43 8.16 10.62
CA LEU A 70 18.47 8.63 9.23
C LEU A 70 17.18 8.22 8.50
N GLY A 71 16.54 9.14 7.77
CA GLY A 71 15.29 8.82 7.07
C GLY A 71 14.04 8.73 7.95
N LEU A 72 14.15 8.96 9.26
CA LEU A 72 13.01 9.00 10.21
C LEU A 72 12.68 10.42 10.71
N GLY A 73 13.35 11.43 10.16
CA GLY A 73 13.12 12.83 10.53
C GLY A 73 11.73 13.34 10.15
N ARG A 74 11.38 14.51 10.69
CA ARG A 74 10.07 15.17 10.49
C ARG A 74 9.64 15.22 9.01
N TRP A 75 10.54 15.59 8.10
CA TRP A 75 10.22 15.76 6.69
C TRP A 75 9.85 14.45 5.99
N TYR A 76 10.51 13.34 6.36
CA TYR A 76 10.21 12.02 5.86
C TYR A 76 8.83 11.53 6.33
N ILE A 77 8.49 11.77 7.59
CA ILE A 77 7.17 11.46 8.16
C ILE A 77 6.08 12.26 7.46
N GLN A 78 6.30 13.58 7.28
CA GLN A 78 5.34 14.45 6.59
C GLN A 78 5.16 14.07 5.11
N ALA A 79 6.20 13.56 4.44
CA ALA A 79 6.09 13.05 3.08
C ALA A 79 5.16 11.82 2.99
N ALA A 80 5.24 10.91 3.96
CA ALA A 80 4.31 9.78 4.05
C ALA A 80 2.87 10.26 4.30
N PHE A 81 2.68 11.25 5.19
CA PHE A 81 1.36 11.81 5.48
C PHE A 81 0.76 12.46 4.24
N LEU A 82 1.54 13.30 3.56
CA LEU A 82 1.13 13.94 2.32
C LEU A 82 0.76 12.89 1.26
N SER A 83 1.52 11.81 1.15
CA SER A 83 1.24 10.74 0.20
C SER A 83 -0.07 10.01 0.52
N SER A 84 -0.36 9.74 1.79
CA SER A 84 -1.66 9.22 2.23
C SER A 84 -2.82 10.15 1.86
N TRP A 85 -2.66 11.45 2.09
CA TRP A 85 -3.62 12.48 1.70
C TRP A 85 -3.83 12.52 0.18
N LEU A 86 -2.76 12.48 -0.61
CA LEU A 86 -2.83 12.49 -2.08
C LEU A 86 -3.50 11.23 -2.63
N ALA A 87 -3.20 10.06 -2.07
CA ALA A 87 -3.85 8.81 -2.46
C ALA A 87 -5.36 8.84 -2.17
N MET A 88 -5.74 9.28 -0.98
CA MET A 88 -7.15 9.47 -0.62
C MET A 88 -7.83 10.49 -1.56
N ALA A 89 -7.22 11.64 -1.78
CA ALA A 89 -7.75 12.68 -2.64
C ALA A 89 -7.94 12.18 -4.08
N ALA A 90 -6.98 11.42 -4.61
CA ALA A 90 -7.11 10.77 -5.91
C ALA A 90 -8.32 9.82 -5.95
N GLY A 91 -8.52 9.01 -4.89
CA GLY A 91 -9.70 8.16 -4.74
C GLY A 91 -11.02 8.94 -4.79
N LEU A 92 -11.12 10.04 -4.02
CA LEU A 92 -12.30 10.91 -4.00
C LEU A 92 -12.54 11.55 -5.38
N VAL A 93 -11.48 11.98 -6.08
CA VAL A 93 -11.58 12.57 -7.41
C VAL A 93 -12.11 11.57 -8.42
N VAL A 94 -11.56 10.35 -8.46
CA VAL A 94 -12.04 9.31 -9.38
C VAL A 94 -13.49 8.92 -9.06
N LEU A 95 -13.84 8.79 -7.76
CA LEU A 95 -15.20 8.55 -7.31
C LEU A 95 -16.16 9.67 -7.74
N HIS A 96 -15.77 10.93 -7.54
CA HIS A 96 -16.56 12.10 -7.96
C HIS A 96 -16.85 12.06 -9.46
N PHE A 97 -15.82 11.85 -10.29
CA PHE A 97 -15.99 11.78 -11.74
C PHE A 97 -16.85 10.60 -12.18
N ARG A 98 -16.81 9.48 -11.46
CA ARG A 98 -17.69 8.34 -11.73
C ARG A 98 -19.14 8.66 -11.39
N LEU A 99 -19.40 9.17 -10.19
CA LEU A 99 -20.74 9.48 -9.69
C LEU A 99 -21.40 10.61 -10.46
N ARG A 100 -20.64 11.66 -10.84
CA ARG A 100 -21.21 12.82 -11.53
C ARG A 100 -21.83 12.48 -12.87
N ARG A 101 -21.36 11.39 -13.50
CA ARG A 101 -21.85 10.92 -14.80
C ARG A 101 -23.23 10.28 -14.70
N GLU A 102 -23.59 9.72 -13.54
CA GLU A 102 -24.89 9.08 -13.33
C GLU A 102 -25.87 9.98 -12.59
N PHE A 103 -25.38 10.70 -11.57
CA PHE A 103 -26.22 11.38 -10.57
C PHE A 103 -26.06 12.90 -10.59
N GLY A 104 -25.21 13.45 -11.46
CA GLY A 104 -24.92 14.89 -11.52
C GLY A 104 -23.89 15.37 -10.48
N GLY A 105 -23.40 16.60 -10.67
CA GLY A 105 -22.27 17.15 -9.92
C GLY A 105 -22.54 17.36 -8.43
N ALA A 106 -23.73 17.84 -8.07
CA ALA A 106 -24.10 18.13 -6.69
C ALA A 106 -24.16 16.86 -5.83
N ILE A 107 -24.82 15.80 -6.33
CA ILE A 107 -24.89 14.51 -5.64
C ILE A 107 -23.49 13.92 -5.52
N ALA A 108 -22.69 13.92 -6.59
CA ALA A 108 -21.33 13.41 -6.55
C ALA A 108 -20.43 14.13 -5.52
N LEU A 109 -20.54 15.46 -5.43
CA LEU A 109 -19.79 16.25 -4.44
C LEU A 109 -20.26 15.94 -3.01
N LEU A 110 -21.57 15.91 -2.78
CA LEU A 110 -22.14 15.57 -1.48
C LEU A 110 -21.74 14.17 -1.04
N THR A 111 -21.77 13.17 -1.93
CA THR A 111 -21.33 11.80 -1.62
C THR A 111 -19.85 11.77 -1.26
N CYS A 112 -18.98 12.50 -1.97
CA CYS A 112 -17.55 12.57 -1.62
C CYS A 112 -17.32 13.27 -0.27
N ALA A 113 -18.06 14.35 0.01
CA ALA A 113 -17.99 15.06 1.29
C ALA A 113 -18.45 14.17 2.45
N LEU A 114 -19.56 13.42 2.29
CA LEU A 114 -20.03 12.45 3.28
C LEU A 114 -19.08 11.25 3.40
N THR A 115 -18.49 10.77 2.32
CA THR A 115 -17.49 9.70 2.37
C THR A 115 -16.28 10.13 3.21
N LEU A 116 -15.83 11.38 3.08
CA LEU A 116 -14.75 11.92 3.89
C LEU A 116 -15.18 12.18 5.34
N GLY A 117 -16.26 12.94 5.55
CA GLY A 117 -16.63 13.50 6.85
C GLY A 117 -17.62 12.67 7.69
N ALA A 118 -18.36 11.75 7.07
CA ALA A 118 -19.34 10.89 7.75
C ALA A 118 -18.87 9.42 7.85
N THR A 119 -17.61 9.15 7.54
CA THR A 119 -16.97 7.84 7.76
C THR A 119 -15.70 8.01 8.61
N THR A 120 -15.02 6.91 8.91
CA THR A 120 -13.72 6.94 9.60
C THR A 120 -12.59 7.49 8.75
N LEU A 121 -12.82 7.83 7.47
CA LEU A 121 -11.78 8.32 6.57
C LEU A 121 -11.14 9.62 7.07
N ALA A 122 -11.93 10.59 7.56
CA ALA A 122 -11.40 11.81 8.16
C ALA A 122 -10.48 11.52 9.36
N TRP A 123 -10.83 10.54 10.20
CA TRP A 123 -10.00 10.16 11.34
C TRP A 123 -8.61 9.70 10.90
N TYR A 124 -8.55 8.81 9.91
CA TYR A 124 -7.29 8.25 9.41
C TYR A 124 -6.44 9.23 8.62
N VAL A 125 -6.98 10.40 8.28
CA VAL A 125 -6.28 11.39 7.48
C VAL A 125 -5.84 12.58 8.35
N ILE A 126 -6.56 12.85 9.45
CA ILE A 126 -6.26 13.91 10.42
C ILE A 126 -5.41 13.40 11.58
N TYR A 127 -5.83 12.31 12.23
CA TYR A 127 -5.22 11.84 13.48
C TYR A 127 -4.21 10.71 13.24
N GLU A 128 -4.46 9.85 12.25
CA GLU A 128 -3.61 8.70 11.97
C GLU A 128 -3.13 8.61 10.49
N PRO A 129 -2.57 9.68 9.90
CA PRO A 129 -2.18 9.72 8.48
C PRO A 129 -1.07 8.73 8.09
N SER A 130 -0.41 8.14 9.09
CA SER A 130 0.59 7.09 8.93
C SER A 130 -0.02 5.68 8.79
N MET A 131 -1.33 5.53 8.95
CA MET A 131 -2.04 4.26 8.80
C MET A 131 -2.44 4.02 7.35
N THR A 132 -2.66 2.76 7.00
CA THR A 132 -2.89 2.33 5.61
C THR A 132 -4.27 2.70 5.06
N HIS A 133 -5.22 3.07 5.91
CA HIS A 133 -6.63 3.27 5.55
C HIS A 133 -6.86 4.34 4.47
N ALA A 134 -6.17 5.49 4.55
CA ALA A 134 -6.30 6.56 3.57
C ALA A 134 -5.79 6.12 2.18
N VAL A 135 -4.63 5.44 2.17
CA VAL A 135 -4.04 4.88 0.95
C VAL A 135 -4.95 3.80 0.37
N SER A 136 -5.42 2.87 1.20
CA SER A 136 -6.34 1.78 0.87
C SER A 136 -7.59 2.30 0.17
N PHE A 137 -8.27 3.29 0.76
CA PHE A 137 -9.44 3.92 0.13
C PHE A 137 -9.12 4.41 -1.29
N GLY A 138 -8.00 5.11 -1.45
CA GLY A 138 -7.56 5.63 -2.75
C GLY A 138 -7.35 4.53 -3.80
N VAL A 139 -6.57 3.51 -3.45
CA VAL A 139 -6.23 2.42 -4.38
C VAL A 139 -7.42 1.52 -4.69
N VAL A 140 -8.29 1.25 -3.71
CA VAL A 140 -9.52 0.47 -3.90
C VAL A 140 -10.49 1.21 -4.81
N ALA A 141 -10.76 2.50 -4.54
CA ALA A 141 -11.65 3.30 -5.36
C ALA A 141 -11.18 3.35 -6.82
N ALA A 142 -9.89 3.57 -7.04
CA ALA A 142 -9.31 3.54 -8.38
C ALA A 142 -9.44 2.16 -9.05
N ALA A 143 -9.07 1.07 -8.36
CA ALA A 143 -9.11 -0.27 -8.92
C ALA A 143 -10.54 -0.71 -9.30
N LEU A 144 -11.53 -0.41 -8.47
CA LEU A 144 -12.94 -0.72 -8.74
C LEU A 144 -13.47 0.06 -9.95
N ILE A 145 -13.19 1.37 -10.01
CA ILE A 145 -13.68 2.22 -11.11
C ILE A 145 -12.97 1.88 -12.43
N LEU A 146 -11.69 1.47 -12.38
CA LEU A 146 -10.98 0.96 -13.55
C LEU A 146 -11.52 -0.41 -14.01
N THR A 147 -11.89 -1.28 -13.07
CA THR A 147 -12.57 -2.55 -13.40
C THR A 147 -13.84 -2.28 -14.16
N GLU A 148 -14.69 -1.40 -13.63
CA GLU A 148 -15.94 -1.02 -14.28
C GLU A 148 -15.68 -0.48 -15.70
N ARG A 149 -14.79 0.51 -15.80
CA ARG A 149 -14.50 1.20 -17.06
C ARG A 149 -13.94 0.27 -18.14
N TRP A 150 -13.16 -0.75 -17.78
CA TRP A 150 -12.42 -1.56 -18.75
C TRP A 150 -12.98 -2.97 -18.95
N PHE A 151 -13.70 -3.53 -17.98
CA PHE A 151 -14.14 -4.92 -18.00
C PHE A 151 -15.66 -5.08 -18.10
N VAL A 152 -16.47 -4.03 -17.89
CA VAL A 152 -17.93 -4.19 -17.86
C VAL A 152 -18.56 -4.12 -19.25
N ASP A 153 -18.34 -3.02 -19.97
CA ASP A 153 -19.06 -2.76 -21.23
C ASP A 153 -18.37 -3.34 -22.46
N ARG A 154 -17.04 -3.48 -22.43
CA ARG A 154 -16.24 -3.93 -23.56
C ARG A 154 -15.16 -4.90 -23.12
N PRO A 155 -14.80 -5.90 -23.95
CA PRO A 155 -13.72 -6.81 -23.64
C PRO A 155 -12.39 -6.02 -23.54
N PRO A 156 -11.66 -6.15 -22.42
CA PRO A 156 -10.43 -5.41 -22.20
C PRO A 156 -9.29 -5.94 -23.08
N SER A 157 -8.37 -5.03 -23.43
CA SER A 157 -7.05 -5.38 -23.95
C SER A 157 -6.18 -6.04 -22.88
N TRP A 158 -5.14 -6.76 -23.29
CA TRP A 158 -4.17 -7.37 -22.38
C TRP A 158 -3.47 -6.33 -21.49
N ARG A 159 -3.28 -5.09 -21.98
CA ARG A 159 -2.67 -4.00 -21.21
C ARG A 159 -3.56 -3.59 -20.04
N HIS A 160 -4.87 -3.49 -20.27
CA HIS A 160 -5.83 -3.20 -19.21
C HIS A 160 -5.84 -4.32 -18.17
N ALA A 161 -5.72 -5.58 -18.59
CA ALA A 161 -5.68 -6.72 -17.67
C ALA A 161 -4.42 -6.73 -16.80
N VAL A 162 -3.24 -6.54 -17.40
CA VAL A 162 -1.98 -6.43 -16.67
C VAL A 162 -2.03 -5.26 -15.68
N PHE A 163 -2.49 -4.09 -16.12
CA PHE A 163 -2.60 -2.92 -15.25
C PHE A 163 -3.61 -3.15 -14.12
N LEU A 164 -4.76 -3.77 -14.40
CA LEU A 164 -5.74 -4.08 -13.37
C LEU A 164 -5.20 -5.09 -12.35
N GLY A 165 -4.43 -6.08 -12.82
CA GLY A 165 -3.69 -7.00 -11.96
C GLY A 165 -2.73 -6.27 -11.03
N MET A 166 -1.96 -5.32 -11.57
CA MET A 166 -1.09 -4.46 -10.78
C MET A 166 -1.88 -3.64 -9.75
N CYS A 167 -3.00 -3.03 -10.13
CA CYS A 167 -3.87 -2.29 -9.20
C CYS A 167 -4.42 -3.17 -8.08
N PHE A 168 -4.95 -4.36 -8.36
CA PHE A 168 -5.50 -5.24 -7.32
C PHE A 168 -4.42 -5.87 -6.44
N SER A 169 -3.24 -6.16 -7.00
CA SER A 169 -2.11 -6.54 -6.15
C SER A 169 -1.69 -5.39 -5.24
N LEU A 170 -1.71 -4.13 -5.72
CA LEU A 170 -1.46 -2.96 -4.89
C LEU A 170 -2.50 -2.84 -3.75
N VAL A 171 -3.79 -3.06 -4.03
CA VAL A 171 -4.85 -3.14 -3.02
C VAL A 171 -4.49 -4.17 -1.94
N MET A 172 -4.17 -5.41 -2.34
CA MET A 172 -3.82 -6.49 -1.40
C MET A 172 -2.57 -6.19 -0.58
N VAL A 173 -1.52 -5.64 -1.19
CA VAL A 173 -0.26 -5.37 -0.45
C VAL A 173 -0.33 -4.11 0.37
N VAL A 174 -1.27 -3.19 0.10
CA VAL A 174 -1.56 -2.05 0.98
C VAL A 174 -2.28 -2.54 2.24
N ARG A 175 -3.28 -3.40 2.06
CA ARG A 175 -4.05 -4.05 3.12
C ARG A 175 -4.54 -5.43 2.65
N PRO A 176 -4.03 -6.54 3.22
CA PRO A 176 -4.44 -7.88 2.83
C PRO A 176 -5.95 -8.13 2.98
N GLU A 177 -6.60 -7.46 3.94
CA GLU A 177 -8.04 -7.56 4.18
C GLU A 177 -8.86 -7.01 3.00
N ASP A 178 -8.33 -6.03 2.27
CA ASP A 178 -8.96 -5.48 1.08
C ASP A 178 -8.89 -6.43 -0.12
N GLY A 179 -8.21 -7.57 0.02
CA GLY A 179 -8.22 -8.66 -0.95
C GLY A 179 -9.64 -9.14 -1.29
N VAL A 180 -10.63 -8.93 -0.40
CA VAL A 180 -12.04 -9.20 -0.69
C VAL A 180 -12.53 -8.50 -1.96
N TYR A 181 -12.01 -7.32 -2.29
CA TYR A 181 -12.42 -6.56 -3.48
C TYR A 181 -12.03 -7.21 -4.80
N LEU A 182 -11.17 -8.24 -4.81
CA LEU A 182 -10.91 -9.06 -6.00
C LEU A 182 -12.17 -9.77 -6.52
N VAL A 183 -13.22 -9.90 -5.69
CA VAL A 183 -14.52 -10.38 -6.14
C VAL A 183 -15.08 -9.56 -7.30
N PHE A 184 -14.78 -8.25 -7.38
CA PHE A 184 -15.28 -7.37 -8.46
C PHE A 184 -14.74 -7.72 -9.84
N PRO A 185 -13.42 -7.73 -10.11
CA PRO A 185 -12.90 -8.10 -11.42
C PRO A 185 -13.20 -9.56 -11.76
N LEU A 186 -13.26 -10.45 -10.78
CA LEU A 186 -13.67 -11.84 -10.99
C LEU A 186 -15.14 -11.93 -11.41
N ALA A 187 -16.04 -11.21 -10.73
CA ALA A 187 -17.45 -11.12 -11.11
C ALA A 187 -17.60 -10.50 -12.51
N ALA A 188 -16.82 -9.48 -12.85
CA ALA A 188 -16.83 -8.88 -14.18
C ALA A 188 -16.49 -9.92 -15.27
N LEU A 189 -15.43 -10.72 -15.09
CA LEU A 189 -15.06 -11.79 -16.02
C LEU A 189 -16.16 -12.84 -16.24
N LEU A 190 -16.99 -13.07 -15.22
CA LEU A 190 -18.04 -14.10 -15.24
C LEU A 190 -19.36 -13.56 -15.81
N PHE A 191 -19.78 -12.37 -15.38
CA PHE A 191 -21.14 -11.87 -15.54
C PHE A 191 -21.26 -10.61 -16.38
N ALA A 192 -20.16 -9.89 -16.65
CA ALA A 192 -20.27 -8.61 -17.34
C ALA A 192 -20.72 -8.76 -18.80
N PRO A 193 -21.48 -7.77 -19.33
CA PRO A 193 -21.90 -7.74 -20.73
C PRO A 193 -20.76 -7.97 -21.73
N ALA A 194 -19.58 -7.38 -21.46
CA ALA A 194 -18.35 -7.53 -22.25
C ALA A 194 -17.95 -8.97 -22.57
N PHE A 195 -18.33 -9.92 -21.71
CA PHE A 195 -17.95 -11.33 -21.82
C PHE A 195 -19.12 -12.24 -22.15
N ARG A 196 -20.33 -11.71 -22.40
CA ARG A 196 -21.46 -12.53 -22.87
C ARG A 196 -21.09 -13.17 -24.22
N GLY A 197 -21.09 -14.51 -24.26
CA GLY A 197 -20.66 -15.28 -25.42
C GLY A 197 -19.15 -15.41 -25.62
N ALA A 198 -18.31 -14.80 -24.78
CA ALA A 198 -16.87 -15.00 -24.83
C ALA A 198 -16.50 -16.45 -24.44
N PRO A 199 -15.68 -17.16 -25.23
CA PRO A 199 -15.32 -18.54 -24.93
C PRO A 199 -14.48 -18.59 -23.64
N VAL A 200 -14.61 -19.68 -22.88
CA VAL A 200 -13.91 -19.87 -21.59
C VAL A 200 -12.41 -19.62 -21.71
N ARG A 201 -11.78 -20.06 -22.81
CA ARG A 201 -10.34 -19.82 -23.08
C ARG A 201 -9.96 -18.34 -23.10
N ALA A 202 -10.82 -17.45 -23.59
CA ALA A 202 -10.54 -16.02 -23.64
C ALA A 202 -10.60 -15.41 -22.24
N ARG A 203 -11.58 -15.84 -21.43
CA ARG A 203 -11.71 -15.44 -20.02
C ARG A 203 -10.53 -15.91 -19.18
N LEU A 204 -10.11 -17.17 -19.36
CA LEU A 204 -8.93 -17.74 -18.69
C LEU A 204 -7.63 -17.04 -19.08
N ARG A 205 -7.44 -16.73 -20.37
CA ARG A 205 -6.29 -15.93 -20.82
C ARG A 205 -6.25 -14.58 -20.14
N LEU A 206 -7.40 -13.92 -20.04
CA LEU A 206 -7.50 -12.61 -19.42
C LEU A 206 -7.22 -12.67 -17.91
N ALA A 207 -7.81 -13.65 -17.21
CA ALA A 207 -7.50 -13.91 -15.81
C ALA A 207 -6.00 -14.18 -15.62
N GLY A 208 -5.39 -14.99 -16.48
CA GLY A 208 -3.94 -15.24 -16.50
C GLY A 208 -3.13 -13.96 -16.68
N THR A 209 -3.51 -13.08 -17.62
CA THR A 209 -2.83 -11.79 -17.81
C THR A 209 -2.98 -10.84 -16.61
N THR A 210 -4.12 -10.87 -15.91
CA THR A 210 -4.31 -10.14 -14.66
C THR A 210 -3.39 -10.70 -13.57
N LEU A 211 -3.25 -12.02 -13.46
CA LEU A 211 -2.32 -12.64 -12.51
C LEU A 211 -0.85 -12.29 -12.80
N ILE A 212 -0.47 -12.21 -14.07
CA ILE A 212 0.86 -11.75 -14.49
C ILE A 212 1.12 -10.33 -13.99
N GLY A 213 0.14 -9.42 -14.15
CA GLY A 213 0.25 -8.05 -13.64
C GLY A 213 0.31 -7.96 -12.12
N ALA A 214 -0.33 -8.88 -11.41
CA ALA A 214 -0.34 -8.94 -9.94
C ALA A 214 0.96 -9.50 -9.34
N ALA A 215 1.65 -10.39 -10.07
CA ALA A 215 2.76 -11.17 -9.54
C ALA A 215 3.89 -10.33 -8.90
N PRO A 216 4.36 -9.21 -9.49
CA PRO A 216 5.49 -8.46 -8.93
C PRO A 216 5.25 -7.97 -7.49
N LEU A 217 4.08 -7.40 -7.21
CA LEU A 217 3.77 -6.85 -5.89
C LEU A 217 3.51 -7.95 -4.85
N ILE A 218 2.83 -9.04 -5.25
CA ILE A 218 2.61 -10.18 -4.36
C ILE A 218 3.94 -10.86 -3.99
N LEU A 219 4.85 -11.01 -4.96
CA LEU A 219 6.19 -11.55 -4.70
C LEU A 219 6.99 -10.63 -3.78
N LEU A 220 6.93 -9.31 -3.99
CA LEU A 220 7.57 -8.33 -3.12
C LEU A 220 7.03 -8.40 -1.68
N GLN A 221 5.72 -8.50 -1.50
CA GLN A 221 5.09 -8.66 -0.18
C GLN A 221 5.51 -9.97 0.50
N LYS A 222 5.67 -11.06 -0.27
CA LYS A 222 6.16 -12.33 0.26
C LYS A 222 7.62 -12.24 0.69
N MET A 223 8.46 -11.54 -0.09
CA MET A 223 9.87 -11.33 0.25
C MET A 223 10.01 -10.51 1.54
N SER A 224 9.26 -9.41 1.67
CA SER A 224 9.33 -8.58 2.88
C SER A 224 8.91 -9.35 4.14
N TRP A 225 7.95 -10.26 4.03
CA TRP A 225 7.56 -11.13 5.15
C TRP A 225 8.63 -12.16 5.54
N ARG A 226 9.42 -12.64 4.58
CA ARG A 226 10.53 -13.57 4.88
C ARG A 226 11.56 -12.89 5.76
N ASP A 227 11.97 -11.68 5.41
CA ASP A 227 13.03 -10.94 6.10
C ASP A 227 12.56 -10.48 7.49
N VAL A 228 11.31 -10.05 7.61
CA VAL A 228 10.69 -9.74 8.92
C VAL A 228 10.49 -10.99 9.77
N GLY A 229 10.14 -12.12 9.15
CA GLY A 229 9.96 -13.39 9.85
C GLY A 229 11.23 -13.92 10.50
N SER A 230 12.40 -13.75 9.88
CA SER A 230 13.69 -14.12 10.47
C SER A 230 14.01 -13.34 11.74
N VAL A 231 13.74 -12.04 11.78
CA VAL A 231 13.98 -11.18 12.96
C VAL A 231 13.21 -11.69 14.18
N TYR A 232 11.98 -12.18 13.97
CA TYR A 232 11.17 -12.73 15.05
C TYR A 232 11.59 -14.14 15.49
N ALA A 233 12.09 -14.97 14.56
CA ALA A 233 12.64 -16.28 14.91
C ALA A 233 13.89 -16.15 15.80
N ASP A 234 14.77 -15.19 15.50
CA ASP A 234 15.98 -14.92 16.27
C ASP A 234 15.68 -14.25 17.62
N SER A 235 14.71 -13.34 17.65
CA SER A 235 14.25 -12.68 18.89
C SER A 235 13.63 -13.69 19.86
N ALA A 236 12.83 -14.63 19.36
CA ALA A 236 12.23 -15.71 20.18
C ALA A 236 13.30 -16.66 20.75
N CYS A 237 14.34 -16.99 19.97
CA CYS A 237 15.48 -17.77 20.46
C CYS A 237 16.28 -17.01 21.53
N SER A 238 16.48 -15.70 21.39
CA SER A 238 17.17 -14.90 22.41
C SER A 238 16.36 -14.77 23.71
N ALA A 239 15.04 -14.59 23.61
CA ALA A 239 14.15 -14.52 24.77
C ALA A 239 14.11 -15.87 25.52
N PHE A 240 14.14 -16.98 24.80
CA PHE A 240 14.24 -18.31 25.40
C PHE A 240 15.58 -18.49 26.14
N ASN A 241 16.70 -18.03 25.55
CA ASN A 241 18.02 -18.10 26.16
C ASN A 241 18.17 -17.22 27.42
N VAL A 242 17.53 -16.05 27.45
CA VAL A 242 17.49 -15.17 28.64
C VAL A 242 16.67 -15.80 29.77
N VAL A 243 15.53 -16.42 29.45
CA VAL A 243 14.71 -17.14 30.44
C VAL A 243 15.45 -18.35 31.01
N THR A 244 16.18 -19.11 30.18
CA THR A 244 17.02 -20.22 30.67
C THR A 244 18.23 -19.76 31.49
N SER A 245 18.76 -18.57 31.23
CA SER A 245 19.85 -17.98 32.02
C SER A 245 19.38 -17.46 33.39
N ILE A 246 18.14 -16.99 33.50
CA ILE A 246 17.54 -16.54 34.77
C ILE A 246 17.10 -17.73 35.62
N ALA A 247 16.69 -18.83 34.98
CA ALA A 247 16.36 -20.08 35.67
C ALA A 247 17.60 -20.88 36.14
N ALA A 248 18.82 -20.41 35.82
CA ALA A 248 20.10 -21.03 36.18
C ALA A 248 20.88 -20.25 37.27
N VAL A 249 20.27 -19.24 37.88
CA VAL A 249 20.77 -18.48 39.05
C VAL A 249 19.86 -18.76 40.25
#